data_AF-A0A9W9V5A5-F1
#
_entry.id   AF-A0A9W9V5A5-F1
#
_cell.length_a   1.000
_cell.length_b   1.000
_cell.length_c   1.000
_cell.angle_alpha   90.00
_cell.angle_beta   90.00
_cell.angle_gamma   90.00
#
_symmetry.space_group_name_H-M   'P 1'
#
loop_
_entity.id
_entity.type
_entity.pdbx_description
1 polymer ?
#
loop_
_entity_poly.entity_id
_entity_poly.type
_entity_poly.pdbx_seq_one_letter_code
_entity_poly.pdbx_strand_id
1 'polypeptide(L)'
;MSNNVAFTALINPPGSTPVLTTEQVWNGLLLKIRSAETFVPAAIQSTKVISESTDPTTGNPVTVREVIFRENQKAVQETVTAFKATRVEFEQPDGSKVSNVLSAGAGGDLYMTYIFEWRHPGASEEELAILYEKEKKMSQMAVEGTIKALRQLVDEKKL
;
A
#
# COMPACT_ATOMS: atom_id res chain seq x y z
N MET A 1 17.47 3.56 -12.68
CA MET A 1 17.67 4.19 -11.35
C MET A 1 16.37 4.07 -10.57
N SER A 2 16.34 4.36 -9.28
CA SER A 2 15.09 4.33 -8.50
C SER A 2 14.87 5.60 -7.68
N ASN A 3 13.61 5.97 -7.54
CA ASN A 3 13.17 6.94 -6.56
C ASN A 3 12.71 6.20 -5.31
N ASN A 4 13.27 6.58 -4.16
CA ASN A 4 12.97 5.98 -2.88
C ASN A 4 12.21 6.99 -2.03
N VAL A 5 10.95 6.68 -1.71
CA VAL A 5 10.05 7.60 -1.02
C VAL A 5 9.41 6.87 0.15
N ALA A 6 9.33 7.52 1.30
CA ALA A 6 8.54 7.04 2.41
C ALA A 6 7.61 8.13 2.94
N PHE A 7 6.41 7.75 3.32
CA PHE A 7 5.47 8.64 4.02
C PHE A 7 4.80 7.90 5.17
N THR A 8 4.68 8.59 6.30
CA THR A 8 4.13 8.07 7.54
C THR A 8 3.03 8.98 8.05
N ALA A 9 1.92 8.39 8.50
CA ALA A 9 0.85 9.11 9.19
C ALA A 9 0.36 8.34 10.42
N LEU A 10 -0.13 9.09 11.41
CA LEU A 10 -0.88 8.51 12.53
C LEU A 10 -2.17 7.88 12.01
N ILE A 11 -2.43 6.65 12.44
CA ILE A 11 -3.69 5.96 12.14
C ILE A 11 -4.82 6.50 13.01
N ASN A 12 -4.54 6.88 14.26
CA ASN A 12 -5.52 7.41 15.20
C ASN A 12 -5.08 8.78 15.74
N PRO A 13 -5.05 9.85 14.92
CA PRO A 13 -4.77 11.19 15.42
C PRO A 13 -5.86 11.62 16.43
N PRO A 14 -5.56 12.55 17.36
CA PRO A 14 -6.52 13.03 18.34
C PRO A 14 -7.84 13.48 17.70
N GLY A 15 -8.97 13.02 18.25
CA GLY A 15 -10.30 13.35 17.76
C GLY A 15 -10.78 12.52 16.56
N SER A 16 -9.98 11.58 16.04
CA SER A 16 -10.44 10.65 15.00
C SER A 16 -11.44 9.63 15.55
N THR A 17 -12.49 9.38 14.76
CA THR A 17 -13.49 8.33 15.00
C THR A 17 -13.79 7.63 13.67
N PRO A 18 -13.98 6.30 13.66
CA PRO A 18 -13.72 5.36 14.76
C PRO A 18 -12.21 5.24 15.05
N VAL A 19 -11.87 4.88 16.28
CA VAL A 19 -10.50 4.51 16.65
C VAL A 19 -10.22 3.12 16.09
N LEU A 20 -9.26 3.02 15.17
CA LEU A 20 -8.92 1.78 14.49
C LEU A 20 -8.02 0.90 15.37
N THR A 21 -8.34 -0.38 15.48
CA THR A 21 -7.49 -1.38 16.15
C THR A 21 -6.43 -1.94 15.20
N THR A 22 -5.36 -2.53 15.75
CA THR A 22 -4.34 -3.25 14.96
C THR A 22 -4.96 -4.33 14.08
N GLU A 23 -5.96 -5.06 14.59
CA GLU A 23 -6.64 -6.12 13.84
C GLU A 23 -7.46 -5.57 12.67
N GLN A 24 -8.21 -4.48 12.88
CA GLN A 24 -8.96 -3.83 11.80
C GLN A 24 -8.05 -3.30 10.71
N VAL A 25 -6.92 -2.67 11.09
CA VAL A 25 -5.92 -2.20 10.12
C VAL A 25 -5.33 -3.38 9.36
N TRP A 26 -4.97 -4.47 10.04
CA TRP A 26 -4.43 -5.66 9.40
C TRP A 26 -5.42 -6.28 8.41
N ASN A 27 -6.68 -6.48 8.81
CA ASN A 27 -7.73 -7.00 7.94
C ASN A 27 -7.96 -6.08 6.73
N GLY A 28 -7.88 -4.76 6.94
CA GLY A 28 -7.97 -3.81 5.85
C GLY A 28 -6.77 -3.83 4.90
N LEU A 29 -5.55 -4.07 5.39
CA LEU A 29 -4.39 -4.31 4.52
C LEU A 29 -4.58 -5.58 3.67
N LEU A 30 -5.12 -6.67 4.26
CA LEU A 30 -5.45 -7.88 3.51
C LEU A 30 -6.52 -7.62 2.45
N LEU A 31 -7.55 -6.83 2.76
CA LEU A 31 -8.55 -6.42 1.78
C LEU A 31 -7.92 -5.57 0.67
N LYS A 32 -6.99 -4.67 1.01
CA LYS A 32 -6.26 -3.84 0.05
C LYS A 32 -5.44 -4.66 -0.94
N ILE A 33 -4.92 -5.83 -0.54
CA ILE A 33 -4.28 -6.77 -1.48
C ILE A 33 -5.27 -7.19 -2.59
N ARG A 34 -6.56 -7.33 -2.26
CA ARG A 34 -7.59 -7.84 -3.18
C ARG A 34 -8.34 -6.75 -3.92
N SER A 35 -8.42 -5.55 -3.36
CA SER A 35 -9.19 -4.42 -3.90
C SER A 35 -8.46 -3.11 -3.58
N ALA A 36 -7.36 -2.86 -4.28
CA ALA A 36 -6.55 -1.66 -4.04
C ALA A 36 -7.32 -0.37 -4.40
N GLU A 37 -8.19 -0.42 -5.41
CA GLU A 37 -9.06 0.68 -5.84
C GLU A 37 -10.01 1.16 -4.74
N THR A 38 -10.37 0.30 -3.77
CA THR A 38 -11.17 0.72 -2.61
C THR A 38 -10.41 1.72 -1.73
N PHE A 39 -9.08 1.60 -1.65
CA PHE A 39 -8.24 2.42 -0.77
C PHE A 39 -7.55 3.57 -1.48
N VAL A 40 -7.26 3.42 -2.77
CA VAL A 40 -6.59 4.42 -3.61
C VAL A 40 -7.32 4.61 -4.95
N PRO A 41 -8.61 5.00 -4.91
CA PRO A 41 -9.45 5.07 -6.11
C PRO A 41 -8.98 6.12 -7.13
N ALA A 42 -8.22 7.14 -6.69
CA ALA A 42 -7.66 8.16 -7.57
C ALA A 42 -6.50 7.65 -8.44
N ALA A 43 -5.75 6.65 -7.98
CA ALA A 43 -4.58 6.10 -8.69
C ALA A 43 -4.89 4.76 -9.37
N ILE A 44 -5.75 3.94 -8.76
CA ILE A 44 -6.02 2.57 -9.19
C ILE A 44 -7.46 2.47 -9.70
N GLN A 45 -7.62 1.84 -10.85
CA GLN A 45 -8.90 1.61 -11.49
C GLN A 45 -9.54 0.29 -11.05
N SER A 46 -8.76 -0.79 -11.03
CA SER A 46 -9.26 -2.11 -10.65
C SER A 46 -8.12 -3.03 -10.22
N THR A 47 -8.48 -4.02 -9.40
CA THR A 47 -7.62 -5.12 -8.96
C THR A 47 -8.28 -6.45 -9.33
N LYS A 48 -7.49 -7.40 -9.83
CA LYS A 48 -7.91 -8.77 -10.09
C LYS A 48 -6.92 -9.74 -9.44
N VAL A 49 -7.38 -10.58 -8.54
CA VAL A 49 -6.56 -11.67 -7.99
C VAL A 49 -6.38 -12.74 -9.07
N ILE A 50 -5.14 -13.14 -9.30
CA ILE A 50 -4.75 -14.16 -10.29
C ILE A 50 -4.54 -15.51 -9.60
N SER A 51 -3.79 -15.52 -8.50
CA SER A 51 -3.56 -16.72 -7.71
C SER A 51 -3.24 -16.38 -6.26
N GLU A 52 -3.40 -17.40 -5.41
CA GLU A 52 -3.08 -17.33 -4.00
C GLU A 52 -2.31 -18.58 -3.61
N SER A 53 -1.33 -18.41 -2.75
CA SER A 53 -0.45 -19.47 -2.29
C SER A 53 0.14 -19.13 -0.93
N THR A 54 1.01 -20.01 -0.44
CA THR A 54 1.79 -19.79 0.76
C THR A 54 3.25 -20.01 0.39
N ASP A 55 4.10 -19.08 0.79
CA ASP A 55 5.54 -19.22 0.61
C ASP A 55 6.04 -20.44 1.42
N PRO A 56 6.67 -21.44 0.79
CA PRO A 56 7.04 -22.69 1.46
C PRO A 56 8.19 -22.53 2.46
N THR A 57 8.96 -21.44 2.39
CA THR A 57 10.11 -21.20 3.26
C THR A 57 9.68 -20.44 4.51
N THR A 58 8.80 -19.45 4.35
CA THR A 58 8.41 -18.53 5.41
C THR A 58 7.02 -18.79 5.97
N GLY A 59 6.17 -19.54 5.25
CA GLY A 59 4.78 -19.78 5.62
C GLY A 59 3.87 -18.56 5.42
N ASN A 60 4.37 -17.48 4.80
CA ASN A 60 3.58 -16.26 4.59
C ASN A 60 2.59 -16.43 3.43
N PRO A 61 1.37 -15.87 3.53
CA PRO A 61 0.46 -15.80 2.40
C PRO A 61 1.06 -14.96 1.26
N VAL A 62 0.96 -15.48 0.04
CA VAL A 62 1.38 -14.80 -1.18
C VAL A 62 0.21 -14.72 -2.15
N THR A 63 -0.09 -13.52 -2.61
CA THR A 63 -1.15 -13.24 -3.60
C THR A 63 -0.51 -12.65 -4.85
N VAL A 64 -0.75 -13.28 -6.00
CA VAL A 64 -0.45 -12.67 -7.30
C VAL A 64 -1.70 -11.98 -7.80
N ARG A 65 -1.59 -10.70 -8.14
CA ARG A 65 -2.70 -9.87 -8.61
C ARG A 65 -2.30 -9.07 -9.83
N GLU A 66 -3.30 -8.65 -10.59
CA GLU A 66 -3.17 -7.65 -11.66
C GLU A 66 -3.87 -6.37 -11.22
N VAL A 67 -3.21 -5.23 -11.40
CA VAL A 67 -3.72 -3.90 -11.06
C VAL A 67 -3.70 -3.02 -12.30
N ILE A 68 -4.80 -2.32 -12.57
CA ILE A 68 -4.86 -1.31 -13.64
C ILE A 68 -4.70 0.07 -13.04
N PHE A 69 -3.64 0.79 -13.41
CA PHE A 69 -3.41 2.17 -12.99
C PHE A 69 -4.16 3.15 -13.89
N ARG A 70 -4.80 4.15 -13.28
CA ARG A 70 -5.61 5.13 -14.02
C ARG A 70 -4.77 5.97 -14.96
N GLU A 71 -3.58 6.37 -14.53
CA GLU A 71 -2.73 7.31 -15.26
C GLU A 71 -2.40 6.86 -16.68
N ASN A 72 -2.06 5.59 -16.86
CA ASN A 72 -1.56 5.06 -18.13
C ASN A 72 -2.40 3.90 -18.68
N GLN A 73 -3.47 3.51 -17.98
CA GLN A 73 -4.33 2.37 -18.33
C GLN A 73 -3.55 1.05 -18.50
N LYS A 74 -2.36 0.94 -17.90
CA LYS A 74 -1.54 -0.28 -17.97
C LYS A 74 -1.94 -1.23 -16.85
N ALA A 75 -2.08 -2.50 -17.23
CA ALA A 75 -2.13 -3.62 -16.30
C ALA A 75 -0.71 -3.95 -15.83
N VAL A 76 -0.53 -4.02 -14.51
CA VAL A 76 0.72 -4.42 -13.86
C VAL A 76 0.44 -5.60 -12.97
N GLN A 77 1.21 -6.67 -13.12
CA GLN A 77 1.14 -7.83 -12.22
C GLN A 77 2.00 -7.56 -10.99
N GLU A 78 1.45 -7.75 -9.80
CA GLU A 78 2.14 -7.63 -8.53
C GLU A 78 2.15 -8.99 -7.82
N THR A 79 3.30 -9.34 -7.26
CA THR A 79 3.40 -10.41 -6.26
C THR A 79 3.37 -9.76 -4.89
N VAL A 80 2.43 -10.17 -4.04
CA VAL A 80 2.18 -9.54 -2.75
C VAL A 80 2.36 -10.54 -1.62
N THR A 81 3.27 -10.28 -0.70
CA THR A 81 3.52 -11.14 0.46
C THR A 81 3.02 -10.46 1.74
N ALA A 82 2.24 -11.19 2.55
CA ALA A 82 1.67 -10.69 3.79
C ALA A 82 2.47 -11.17 5.02
N PHE A 83 3.13 -10.24 5.70
CA PHE A 83 3.92 -10.50 6.91
C PHE A 83 3.12 -10.11 8.14
N LYS A 84 2.20 -10.99 8.56
CA LYS A 84 1.33 -10.74 9.71
C LYS A 84 2.15 -10.47 10.98
N ALA A 85 1.83 -9.46 11.80
CA ALA A 85 0.78 -8.43 11.68
C ALA A 85 1.38 -7.04 11.37
N THR A 86 2.49 -6.99 10.63
CA THR A 86 3.33 -5.79 10.55
C THR A 86 3.31 -5.14 9.18
N ARG A 87 3.27 -5.91 8.09
CA ARG A 87 3.35 -5.31 6.76
C ARG A 87 2.86 -6.23 5.65
N VAL A 88 2.56 -5.62 4.52
CA VAL A 88 2.41 -6.31 3.23
C VAL A 88 3.41 -5.71 2.25
N GLU A 89 4.06 -6.54 1.46
CA GLU A 89 5.08 -6.13 0.49
C GLU A 89 4.60 -6.47 -0.92
N PHE A 90 4.58 -5.48 -1.80
CA PHE A 90 4.22 -5.58 -3.21
C PHE A 90 5.49 -5.51 -4.05
N GLU A 91 5.65 -6.43 -4.99
CA GLU A 91 6.75 -6.46 -5.95
C GLU A 91 6.21 -6.51 -7.38
N GLN A 92 6.68 -5.59 -8.22
CA GLN A 92 6.35 -5.49 -9.64
C GLN A 92 7.44 -6.15 -10.50
N PRO A 93 7.17 -6.46 -11.79
CA PRO A 93 8.10 -7.23 -12.63
C PRO A 93 9.35 -6.42 -13.03
N ASP A 94 9.27 -5.09 -13.02
CA ASP A 94 10.42 -4.19 -13.17
C ASP A 94 11.30 -4.14 -11.90
N GLY A 95 10.86 -4.81 -10.84
CA GLY A 95 11.46 -4.85 -9.52
C GLY A 95 11.16 -3.64 -8.65
N SER A 96 10.21 -2.79 -9.04
CA SER A 96 9.65 -1.77 -8.15
C SER A 96 8.99 -2.44 -6.94
N LYS A 97 9.17 -1.85 -5.75
CA LYS A 97 8.68 -2.41 -4.49
C LYS A 97 7.88 -1.41 -3.70
N VAL A 98 6.86 -1.89 -3.02
CA VAL A 98 6.08 -1.10 -2.06
C VAL A 98 5.89 -1.89 -0.78
N SER A 99 6.25 -1.32 0.36
CA SER A 99 5.90 -1.87 1.67
C SER A 99 4.78 -1.03 2.28
N ASN A 100 3.73 -1.68 2.78
CA ASN A 100 2.70 -1.02 3.58
C ASN A 100 2.82 -1.53 5.01
N VAL A 101 3.33 -0.69 5.90
CA VAL A 101 3.77 -1.05 7.25
C VAL A 101 2.83 -0.48 8.29
N LEU A 102 2.35 -1.35 9.17
CA LEU A 102 1.70 -1.05 10.44
C LEU A 102 2.75 -1.16 11.55
N SER A 103 2.92 -0.07 12.30
CA SER A 103 3.88 -0.02 13.41
C SER A 103 3.29 0.67 14.64
N ALA A 104 3.78 0.27 15.81
CA ALA A 104 3.49 0.95 17.07
C ALA A 104 4.60 1.94 17.41
N GLY A 105 4.23 3.15 17.81
CA GLY A 105 5.16 4.11 18.40
C GLY A 105 5.45 3.78 19.87
N ALA A 106 6.48 4.44 20.42
CA ALA A 106 6.87 4.26 21.83
C ALA A 106 5.74 4.57 22.82
N GLY A 107 4.80 5.45 22.46
CA GLY A 107 3.61 5.79 23.25
C GLY A 107 2.39 4.88 23.03
N GLY A 108 2.51 3.84 22.20
CA GLY A 108 1.39 2.96 21.83
C GLY A 108 0.54 3.44 20.65
N ASP A 109 0.82 4.62 20.09
CA ASP A 109 0.18 5.12 18.88
C ASP A 109 0.43 4.18 17.69
N LEU A 110 -0.58 4.05 16.80
CA LEU A 110 -0.45 3.27 15.57
C LEU A 110 -0.10 4.16 14.39
N TYR A 111 0.85 3.72 13.58
CA TYR A 111 1.33 4.42 12.38
C TYR A 111 1.19 3.54 11.14
N MET A 112 0.75 4.16 10.05
CA MET A 112 0.81 3.60 8.71
C MET A 112 1.97 4.25 7.98
N THR A 113 2.92 3.44 7.52
CA THR A 113 4.06 3.90 6.74
C THR A 113 4.11 3.18 5.41
N TYR A 114 4.09 3.92 4.30
CA TYR A 114 4.36 3.34 2.99
C TYR A 114 5.77 3.68 2.57
N ILE A 115 6.50 2.67 2.09
CA ILE A 115 7.87 2.78 1.60
C ILE A 115 7.86 2.31 0.15
N PHE A 116 8.30 3.16 -0.75
CA PHE A 116 8.32 2.93 -2.19
C PHE A 116 9.75 2.91 -2.69
N GLU A 117 10.08 1.91 -3.49
CA GLU A 117 11.23 1.89 -4.39
C GLU A 117 10.67 1.81 -5.81
N TRP A 118 10.47 2.96 -6.46
CA TRP A 118 9.99 3.02 -7.84
C TRP A 118 11.17 2.99 -8.81
N ARG A 119 11.23 1.99 -9.67
CA ARG A 119 12.29 1.82 -10.65
C ARG A 119 11.88 2.46 -11.98
N HIS A 120 12.77 3.32 -12.48
CA HIS A 120 12.61 4.00 -13.76
C HIS A 120 13.77 3.59 -14.67
N PRO A 121 13.66 2.44 -15.37
CA PRO A 121 14.71 2.00 -16.28
C PRO A 121 14.82 2.98 -17.46
N GLY A 122 16.03 3.49 -17.70
CA GLY A 122 16.32 4.40 -18.81
C GLY A 122 16.02 5.88 -18.56
N ALA A 123 15.48 6.25 -17.39
CA ALA A 123 15.25 7.66 -17.07
C ALA A 123 16.56 8.41 -16.78
N SER A 124 16.63 9.67 -17.20
CA SER A 124 17.71 10.60 -16.84
C SER A 124 17.57 11.10 -15.39
N GLU A 125 18.61 11.76 -14.87
CA GLU A 125 18.56 12.38 -13.55
C GLU A 125 17.50 13.48 -13.45
N GLU A 126 17.33 14.29 -14.51
CA GLU A 126 16.31 15.34 -14.57
C GLU A 126 14.90 14.76 -14.59
N GLU A 127 14.67 13.69 -15.35
CA GLU A 127 13.38 12.99 -15.38
C GLU A 127 13.05 12.37 -14.02
N LEU A 128 14.04 11.77 -13.35
CA LEU A 128 13.87 11.23 -11.99
C LEU A 128 13.49 12.30 -10.98
N ALA A 129 14.09 13.50 -11.05
CA ALA A 129 13.76 14.60 -10.16
C ALA A 129 12.31 15.07 -10.33
N ILE A 130 11.82 15.13 -11.58
CA ILE A 130 10.42 15.46 -11.88
C ILE A 130 9.48 14.37 -11.36
N LEU A 131 9.82 13.10 -11.60
CA LEU A 131 9.05 11.96 -11.12
C LEU A 131 8.98 11.94 -9.59
N TYR A 132 10.09 12.22 -8.91
CA TYR A 132 10.20 12.18 -7.45
C TYR A 132 9.21 13.11 -6.75
N GLU A 133 9.03 14.34 -7.25
CA GLU A 133 8.07 15.28 -6.65
C GLU A 133 6.61 14.84 -6.81
N LYS A 134 6.29 14.21 -7.95
CA LYS A 134 4.96 13.63 -8.18
C LYS A 134 4.74 12.41 -7.28
N GLU A 135 5.74 11.55 -7.20
CA GLU A 135 5.77 10.32 -6.41
C GLU A 135 5.66 10.58 -4.91
N LYS A 136 6.30 11.65 -4.41
CA LYS A 136 6.15 12.12 -3.05
C LYS A 136 4.69 12.47 -2.72
N LYS A 137 4.01 13.21 -3.58
CA LYS A 137 2.58 13.54 -3.41
C LYS A 137 1.70 12.29 -3.48
N MET A 138 2.01 11.37 -4.40
CA MET A 138 1.30 10.10 -4.51
C MET A 138 1.45 9.23 -3.25
N SER A 139 2.65 9.19 -2.65
CA SER A 139 2.92 8.42 -1.43
C SER A 139 2.06 8.91 -0.26
N GLN A 140 1.96 10.23 -0.07
CA GLN A 140 1.11 10.85 0.94
C GLN A 140 -0.37 10.51 0.70
N MET A 141 -0.86 10.74 -0.52
CA MET A 141 -2.23 10.45 -0.90
C MET A 141 -2.59 8.98 -0.64
N ALA A 142 -1.67 8.06 -0.94
CA ALA A 142 -1.91 6.63 -0.77
C ALA A 142 -2.06 6.23 0.70
N VAL A 143 -1.22 6.78 1.59
CA VAL A 143 -1.29 6.53 3.03
C VAL A 143 -2.57 7.12 3.62
N GLU A 144 -2.81 8.41 3.39
CA GLU A 144 -3.96 9.12 3.95
C GLU A 144 -5.29 8.56 3.40
N GLY A 145 -5.34 8.27 2.10
CA GLY A 145 -6.49 7.63 1.45
C GLY A 145 -6.78 6.25 2.01
N THR A 146 -5.74 5.45 2.28
CA THR A 146 -5.92 4.14 2.91
C THR A 146 -6.47 4.27 4.33
N ILE A 147 -5.92 5.17 5.17
CA ILE A 147 -6.43 5.39 6.53
C ILE A 147 -7.90 5.84 6.50
N LYS A 148 -8.26 6.74 5.58
CA LYS A 148 -9.64 7.18 5.40
C LYS A 148 -10.57 6.03 5.02
N ALA A 149 -10.18 5.21 4.04
CA ALA A 149 -10.96 4.06 3.61
C ALA A 149 -11.12 3.01 4.73
N LEU A 150 -10.07 2.76 5.53
CA LEU A 150 -10.14 1.87 6.70
C LEU A 150 -11.24 2.32 7.68
N ARG A 151 -11.28 3.61 8.02
CA ARG A 151 -12.32 4.15 8.91
C ARG A 151 -13.71 3.98 8.34
N GLN A 152 -13.89 4.32 7.06
CA GLN A 152 -15.17 4.15 6.38
C GLN A 152 -15.63 2.68 6.40
N LEU A 153 -14.73 1.74 6.14
CA LEU A 153 -15.06 0.31 6.15
C LEU A 153 -15.43 -0.20 7.54
N VAL A 154 -14.78 0.30 8.61
CA VAL A 154 -15.15 -0.02 9.99
C VAL A 154 -16.53 0.54 10.34
N ASP A 155 -16.81 1.79 9.96
CA ASP A 155 -18.14 2.40 10.17
C ASP A 155 -19.25 1.62 9.45
N GLU A 156 -18.95 1.13 8.25
CA GLU A 156 -19.83 0.27 7.45
C GLU A 156 -19.90 -1.19 7.95
N LYS A 157 -19.17 -1.54 9.01
CA LYS A 157 -19.07 -2.89 9.59
C LYS A 157 -18.55 -3.96 8.61
N LYS A 158 -17.64 -3.55 7.73
CA LYS A 158 -16.96 -4.40 6.73
C LYS A 158 -15.55 -4.82 7.17
N LEU A 159 -15.06 -4.29 8.29
CA LEU A 159 -13.79 -4.63 8.94
C LEU A 159 -13.95 -4.78 10.45
#